data_AF-A0A379U499-F1
#
_entry.id   AF-A0A379U499-F1
#
_cell.length_a   1.000
_cell.length_b   1.000
_cell.length_c   1.000
_cell.angle_alpha   90.00
_cell.angle_beta   90.00
_cell.angle_gamma   90.00
#
_symmetry.space_group_name_H-M   'P 1'
#
loop_
_entity.id
_entity.type
_entity.pdbx_description
1 polymer ?
#
loop_
_entity_poly.entity_id
_entity_poly.type
_entity_poly.pdbx_seq_one_letter_code
_entity_poly.pdbx_strand_id
1 'polypeptide(L)'
;MSDFIKDKVSQFDEVIVVLGSRSSESASRAQVIAKHKIDGSRLARHTTLANAFIYTPIDTWDVEDVWKLLRGAFRYAPEDIDEWESPWGGNNRPLWTLYMDSSAQGECPLVIDDSTPSCGNSRFGCWTCTVVTKDKAMESLIKNGEEWMSPLLKYRDLLAFTTDPVNKDTFRNYKRRTGKVSYQYAKESDEPGAERKHVPGPYWLKYRQQWLKELLEIERDLNAQGHTITLITKPELHAIRQEWLKDPNEPDWYDTLPGIYREVYQQDLDWVVDDQSRFDASDADLLVQIAQGFDVVPEMVMKLIELEVSMEGLSRRQGIFDKLGTILKQDWGTLEEIEQQQVTLQKRNERDIHQEEITKLEAELQVLQRRIVDASESSVLIGEEK
;
A
#
# COMPACT_ATOMS: atom_id res chain seq x y z
N MET A 1 8.60 -18.00 0.37
CA MET A 1 8.30 -19.43 0.09
C MET A 1 9.24 -20.02 -0.97
N SER A 2 9.46 -19.36 -2.11
CA SER A 2 10.45 -19.77 -3.14
C SER A 2 11.82 -20.14 -2.57
N ASP A 3 12.39 -19.28 -1.72
CA ASP A 3 13.81 -19.41 -1.37
C ASP A 3 14.07 -20.50 -0.34
N PHE A 4 13.10 -20.75 0.54
CA PHE A 4 13.12 -21.88 1.46
C PHE A 4 13.06 -23.22 0.71
N ILE A 5 12.18 -23.34 -0.29
CA ILE A 5 12.07 -24.58 -1.08
C ILE A 5 13.35 -24.79 -1.90
N LYS A 6 13.91 -23.73 -2.48
CA LYS A 6 15.21 -23.80 -3.19
C LYS A 6 16.35 -24.25 -2.29
N ASP A 7 16.45 -23.72 -1.07
CA ASP A 7 17.45 -24.14 -0.08
C ASP A 7 17.33 -25.64 0.24
N LYS A 8 16.10 -26.12 0.46
CA LYS A 8 15.86 -27.55 0.74
C LYS A 8 16.14 -28.45 -0.46
N VAL A 9 15.79 -28.04 -1.66
CA VAL A 9 16.14 -28.76 -2.90
C VAL A 9 17.67 -28.82 -3.06
N SER A 10 18.40 -27.76 -2.72
CA SER A 10 19.87 -27.77 -2.77
C SER A 10 20.51 -28.68 -1.72
N GLN A 11 19.84 -28.96 -0.61
CA GLN A 11 20.36 -29.80 0.48
C GLN A 11 20.03 -31.29 0.29
N PHE A 12 18.85 -31.60 -0.27
CA PHE A 12 18.29 -32.95 -0.31
C PHE A 12 18.00 -33.47 -1.73
N ASP A 13 18.45 -32.74 -2.75
CA ASP A 13 18.26 -32.97 -4.21
C ASP A 13 16.81 -32.92 -4.70
N GLU A 14 15.86 -33.47 -3.94
CA GLU A 14 14.43 -33.48 -4.23
C GLU A 14 13.60 -33.13 -3.00
N VAL A 15 12.46 -32.47 -3.22
CA VAL A 15 11.53 -32.09 -2.13
C VAL A 15 10.10 -32.43 -2.53
N ILE A 16 9.34 -33.00 -1.60
CA ILE A 16 7.89 -33.18 -1.72
C ILE A 16 7.19 -32.13 -0.86
N VAL A 17 6.37 -31.30 -1.49
CA VAL A 17 5.52 -30.30 -0.84
C VAL A 17 4.13 -30.87 -0.66
N VAL A 18 3.72 -31.07 0.59
CA VAL A 18 2.37 -31.56 0.91
C VAL A 18 1.41 -30.39 0.97
N LEU A 19 0.34 -30.43 0.19
CA LEU A 19 -0.68 -29.38 0.10
C LEU A 19 -2.08 -29.97 0.33
N GLY A 20 -2.91 -29.27 1.12
CA GLY A 20 -4.31 -29.64 1.34
C GLY A 20 -5.27 -29.17 0.23
N SER A 21 -4.81 -28.94 -0.99
CA SER A 21 -5.66 -28.42 -2.07
C SER A 21 -6.58 -29.50 -2.63
N ARG A 22 -7.83 -29.12 -2.92
CA ARG A 22 -8.87 -30.01 -3.43
C ARG A 22 -9.41 -29.54 -4.77
N SER A 23 -9.81 -30.47 -5.62
CA SER A 23 -10.34 -30.17 -6.95
C SER A 23 -11.67 -29.42 -6.88
N SER A 24 -12.49 -29.68 -5.85
CA SER A 24 -13.78 -29.02 -5.64
C SER A 24 -13.70 -27.58 -5.10
N GLU A 25 -12.50 -27.05 -4.81
CA GLU A 25 -12.34 -25.65 -4.38
C GLU A 25 -12.64 -24.64 -5.50
N SER A 26 -12.28 -24.96 -6.74
CA SER A 26 -12.63 -24.15 -7.92
C SER A 26 -12.34 -24.90 -9.22
N ALA A 27 -13.05 -24.54 -10.30
CA ALA A 27 -12.77 -25.07 -11.64
C ALA A 27 -11.31 -24.81 -12.08
N SER A 28 -10.75 -23.64 -11.75
CA SER A 28 -9.35 -23.32 -12.04
C SER A 28 -8.37 -24.20 -11.27
N ARG A 29 -8.64 -24.54 -10.00
CA ARG A 29 -7.81 -25.45 -9.20
C ARG A 29 -7.88 -26.87 -9.74
N ALA A 30 -9.07 -27.36 -10.10
CA ALA A 30 -9.24 -28.66 -10.74
C ALA A 30 -8.39 -28.79 -12.02
N GLN A 31 -8.41 -27.76 -12.87
CA GLN A 31 -7.60 -27.72 -14.10
C GLN A 31 -6.09 -27.76 -13.81
N VAL A 32 -5.62 -26.99 -12.81
CA VAL A 32 -4.20 -26.97 -12.42
C VAL A 32 -3.77 -28.31 -11.86
N ILE A 33 -4.55 -28.90 -10.95
CA ILE A 33 -4.26 -30.22 -10.38
C ILE A 33 -4.16 -31.27 -11.49
N ALA A 34 -5.15 -31.31 -12.38
CA ALA A 34 -5.17 -32.25 -13.51
C ALA A 34 -3.97 -32.07 -14.46
N LYS A 35 -3.61 -30.81 -14.77
CA LYS A 35 -2.50 -30.49 -15.70
C LYS A 35 -1.14 -30.93 -15.18
N HIS A 36 -0.92 -30.83 -13.87
CA HIS A 36 0.39 -31.08 -13.27
C HIS A 36 0.53 -32.49 -12.68
N LYS A 37 -0.55 -33.28 -12.65
CA LYS A 37 -0.57 -34.65 -12.16
C LYS A 37 0.32 -35.55 -13.02
N ILE A 38 1.09 -36.42 -12.36
CA ILE A 38 1.90 -37.42 -13.04
C ILE A 38 1.07 -38.69 -13.16
N ASP A 39 0.85 -39.17 -14.39
CA ASP A 39 0.08 -40.39 -14.64
C ASP A 39 0.66 -41.59 -13.89
N GLY A 40 -0.21 -42.33 -13.19
CA GLY A 40 0.19 -43.48 -12.38
C GLY A 40 0.81 -43.15 -11.01
N SER A 41 0.91 -41.87 -10.64
CA SER A 41 1.42 -41.43 -9.33
C SER A 41 0.41 -40.55 -8.58
N ARG A 42 0.56 -40.46 -7.25
CA ARG A 42 -0.15 -39.44 -6.43
C ARG A 42 0.59 -38.10 -6.37
N LEU A 43 1.72 -37.99 -7.06
CA LEU A 43 2.52 -36.77 -7.13
C LEU A 43 2.18 -35.93 -8.36
N ALA A 44 2.30 -34.62 -8.21
CA ALA A 44 2.25 -33.63 -9.28
C ALA A 44 3.58 -32.88 -9.39
N ARG A 45 3.93 -32.36 -10.56
CA ARG A 45 5.15 -31.54 -10.74
C ARG A 45 4.92 -30.11 -10.28
N HIS A 46 5.87 -29.53 -9.57
CA HIS A 46 5.83 -28.10 -9.25
C HIS A 46 5.94 -27.27 -10.54
N THR A 47 5.23 -26.13 -10.59
CA THR A 47 5.13 -25.29 -11.80
C THR A 47 6.45 -24.66 -12.22
N THR A 48 7.31 -24.33 -11.25
CA THR A 48 8.55 -23.57 -11.49
C THR A 48 9.84 -24.27 -11.08
N LEU A 49 9.76 -25.38 -10.34
CA LEU A 49 10.93 -26.05 -9.76
C LEU A 49 10.95 -27.50 -10.23
N ALA A 50 11.97 -27.88 -11.01
CA ALA A 50 12.05 -29.20 -11.65
C ALA A 50 12.14 -30.36 -10.65
N ASN A 51 12.86 -30.16 -9.54
CA ASN A 51 13.09 -31.18 -8.49
C ASN A 51 12.14 -31.04 -7.29
N ALA A 52 10.99 -30.38 -7.49
CA ALA A 52 9.96 -30.27 -6.46
C ALA A 52 8.69 -30.97 -6.93
N PHE A 53 8.17 -31.85 -6.09
CA PHE A 53 6.92 -32.56 -6.31
C PHE A 53 5.86 -32.03 -5.34
N ILE A 54 4.61 -32.07 -5.76
CA ILE A 54 3.45 -31.68 -4.97
C ILE A 54 2.67 -32.95 -4.65
N TYR A 55 2.36 -33.15 -3.37
CA TYR A 55 1.50 -34.23 -2.91
C TYR A 55 0.23 -33.65 -2.29
N THR A 56 -0.91 -33.98 -2.90
CA THR A 56 -2.23 -33.50 -2.48
C THR A 56 -3.09 -34.68 -2.03
N PRO A 57 -3.01 -35.09 -0.74
CA PRO A 57 -3.61 -36.34 -0.26
C PRO A 57 -5.14 -36.36 -0.32
N ILE A 58 -5.76 -35.18 -0.34
CA ILE A 58 -7.21 -34.98 -0.32
C ILE A 58 -7.72 -34.34 -1.63
N ASP A 59 -6.98 -34.47 -2.74
CA ASP A 59 -7.31 -33.80 -4.02
C ASP A 59 -8.71 -34.13 -4.57
N THR A 60 -9.25 -35.30 -4.23
CA THR A 60 -10.58 -35.77 -4.61
C THR A 60 -11.66 -35.55 -3.55
N TRP A 61 -11.34 -34.97 -2.40
CA TRP A 61 -12.29 -34.81 -1.29
C TRP A 61 -13.14 -33.57 -1.45
N ASP A 62 -14.39 -33.66 -1.03
CA ASP A 62 -15.27 -32.51 -0.90
C ASP A 62 -15.22 -31.87 0.49
N VAL A 63 -15.87 -30.72 0.63
CA VAL A 63 -15.94 -29.98 1.91
C VAL A 63 -16.58 -30.85 2.99
N GLU A 64 -17.59 -31.63 2.62
CA GLU A 64 -18.24 -32.55 3.54
C GLU A 64 -17.32 -33.69 3.98
N ASP A 65 -16.50 -34.25 3.10
CA ASP A 65 -15.58 -35.34 3.49
C ASP A 65 -14.57 -34.86 4.53
N VAL A 66 -14.08 -33.63 4.36
CA VAL A 66 -13.20 -32.97 5.33
C VAL A 66 -13.92 -32.79 6.67
N TRP A 67 -15.15 -32.27 6.67
CA TRP A 67 -15.90 -32.08 7.91
C TRP A 67 -16.36 -33.40 8.55
N LYS A 68 -16.73 -34.40 7.76
CA LYS A 68 -17.01 -35.77 8.21
C LYS A 68 -15.80 -36.34 8.93
N LEU A 69 -14.58 -36.13 8.43
CA LEU A 69 -13.36 -36.53 9.14
C LEU A 69 -13.14 -35.70 10.42
N LEU A 70 -13.26 -34.38 10.35
CA LEU A 70 -12.97 -33.48 11.47
C LEU A 70 -13.99 -33.58 12.62
N ARG A 71 -15.26 -33.86 12.31
CA ARG A 71 -16.37 -34.00 13.27
C ARG A 71 -16.72 -35.45 13.58
N GLY A 72 -16.37 -36.39 12.70
CA GLY A 72 -16.75 -37.80 12.78
C GLY A 72 -15.54 -38.71 12.67
N ALA A 73 -15.03 -39.18 13.81
CA ALA A 73 -14.40 -40.50 13.82
C ALA A 73 -15.50 -41.56 13.86
N PHE A 74 -15.88 -42.09 12.72
CA PHE A 74 -16.59 -43.37 12.73
C PHE A 74 -15.58 -44.51 12.60
N ARG A 75 -15.71 -45.47 13.53
CA ARG A 75 -15.76 -46.93 13.25
C ARG A 75 -14.67 -47.83 13.88
N TYR A 76 -14.24 -47.66 15.15
CA TYR A 76 -13.61 -48.79 15.91
C TYR A 76 -13.83 -48.80 17.44
N ALA A 77 -14.80 -48.07 17.99
CA ALA A 77 -15.21 -48.22 19.39
C ALA A 77 -16.70 -48.56 19.48
N PRO A 78 -17.09 -49.62 20.22
CA PRO A 78 -18.48 -50.05 20.39
C PRO A 78 -19.27 -49.20 21.39
N GLU A 79 -18.67 -48.14 21.94
CA GLU A 79 -19.29 -47.22 22.90
C GLU A 79 -19.25 -45.81 22.29
N ASP A 80 -20.33 -45.05 22.45
CA ASP A 80 -20.51 -43.70 21.90
C ASP A 80 -19.33 -42.79 22.27
N ILE A 81 -18.36 -42.64 21.37
CA ILE A 81 -17.32 -41.63 21.50
C ILE A 81 -17.92 -40.33 20.97
N ASP A 82 -18.16 -39.37 21.89
CA ASP A 82 -18.81 -38.09 21.59
C ASP A 82 -18.05 -37.20 20.57
N GLU A 83 -16.76 -37.42 20.33
CA GLU A 83 -15.99 -36.74 19.26
C GLU A 83 -14.63 -37.42 19.06
N TRP A 84 -14.03 -37.30 17.87
CA TRP A 84 -12.62 -37.66 17.68
C TRP A 84 -11.74 -36.72 18.50
N GLU A 85 -10.93 -37.26 19.42
CA GLU A 85 -9.79 -36.50 19.92
C GLU A 85 -8.87 -36.23 18.73
N SER A 86 -8.83 -34.98 18.29
CA SER A 86 -7.92 -34.60 17.22
C SER A 86 -6.49 -35.01 17.62
N PRO A 87 -5.63 -35.47 16.69
CA PRO A 87 -4.26 -35.90 17.03
C PRO A 87 -3.40 -34.82 17.71
N TRP A 88 -3.89 -33.57 17.70
CA TRP A 88 -3.31 -32.39 18.34
C TRP A 88 -4.04 -31.94 19.63
N GLY A 89 -4.96 -32.76 20.17
CA GLY A 89 -5.55 -32.60 21.50
C GLY A 89 -6.62 -31.51 21.66
N GLY A 90 -7.20 -31.03 20.56
CA GLY A 90 -8.23 -29.98 20.55
C GLY A 90 -9.62 -30.47 20.15
N ASN A 91 -10.65 -29.71 20.54
CA ASN A 91 -12.03 -29.90 20.11
C ASN A 91 -12.30 -29.10 18.81
N ASN A 92 -12.94 -29.71 17.81
CA ASN A 92 -13.22 -29.09 16.50
C ASN A 92 -14.58 -28.35 16.45
N ARG A 93 -15.40 -28.44 17.49
CA ARG A 93 -16.69 -27.75 17.63
C ARG A 93 -16.58 -26.22 17.58
N PRO A 94 -15.64 -25.54 18.28
CA PRO A 94 -15.48 -24.09 18.13
C PRO A 94 -15.15 -23.68 16.69
N LEU A 95 -14.30 -24.48 16.02
CA LEU A 95 -13.95 -24.26 14.61
C LEU A 95 -15.17 -24.44 13.71
N TRP A 96 -15.97 -25.49 13.95
CA TRP A 96 -17.21 -25.71 13.22
C TRP A 96 -18.20 -24.55 13.41
N THR A 97 -18.43 -24.13 14.65
CA THR A 97 -19.30 -22.98 14.97
C THR A 97 -18.82 -21.73 14.25
N LEU A 98 -17.52 -21.43 14.29
CA LEU A 98 -16.94 -20.30 13.56
C LEU A 98 -17.21 -20.38 12.04
N TYR A 99 -17.03 -21.54 11.42
CA TYR A 99 -17.30 -21.71 9.99
C TYR A 99 -18.79 -21.60 9.66
N MET A 100 -19.67 -22.15 10.51
CA MET A 100 -21.12 -21.99 10.37
C MET A 100 -21.53 -20.51 10.48
N ASP A 101 -21.07 -19.82 11.52
CA ASP A 101 -21.45 -18.44 11.80
C ASP A 101 -20.84 -17.45 10.80
N SER A 102 -19.74 -17.82 10.16
CA SER A 102 -19.16 -17.03 9.06
C SER A 102 -19.84 -17.26 7.71
N SER A 103 -20.76 -18.23 7.61
CA SER A 103 -21.51 -18.52 6.39
C SER A 103 -22.79 -17.67 6.34
N ALA A 104 -23.09 -17.12 5.16
CA ALA A 104 -24.23 -16.23 4.96
C ALA A 104 -25.61 -16.91 5.17
N GLN A 105 -25.65 -18.23 5.30
CA GLN A 105 -26.86 -19.03 5.40
C GLN A 105 -27.25 -19.37 6.84
N GLY A 106 -26.40 -19.11 7.85
CA GLY A 106 -26.75 -19.27 9.28
C GLY A 106 -27.07 -20.69 9.75
N GLU A 107 -27.20 -21.65 8.83
CA GLU A 107 -27.37 -23.07 9.10
C GLU A 107 -26.45 -23.86 8.16
N CYS A 108 -25.66 -24.78 8.73
CA CYS A 108 -24.97 -25.81 7.96
C CYS A 108 -25.75 -27.10 8.08
N PRO A 109 -26.70 -27.37 7.19
CA PRO A 109 -27.34 -28.66 7.21
C PRO A 109 -26.27 -29.69 6.85
N LEU A 110 -26.11 -30.72 7.69
CA LEU A 110 -25.43 -31.96 7.31
C LEU A 110 -26.31 -32.63 6.25
N VAL A 111 -26.36 -32.06 5.04
CA VAL A 111 -27.21 -32.57 3.97
C VAL A 111 -26.51 -33.77 3.37
N ILE A 112 -27.29 -34.83 3.19
CA ILE A 112 -26.87 -36.07 2.51
C ILE A 112 -27.07 -35.92 0.99
N ASP A 113 -27.38 -34.72 0.50
CA ASP A 113 -27.81 -34.42 -0.87
C ASP A 113 -26.97 -33.30 -1.49
N ASP A 114 -26.50 -33.54 -2.73
CA ASP A 114 -25.54 -32.73 -3.49
C ASP A 114 -26.08 -31.34 -3.90
N SER A 115 -27.35 -31.05 -3.59
CA SER A 115 -28.08 -29.85 -4.02
C SER A 115 -27.89 -28.64 -3.10
N THR A 116 -27.37 -28.83 -1.88
CA THR A 116 -27.23 -27.76 -0.88
C THR A 116 -25.78 -27.31 -0.70
N PRO A 117 -25.46 -26.01 -0.80
CA PRO A 117 -24.10 -25.51 -0.62
C PRO A 117 -23.56 -25.77 0.79
N SER A 118 -22.32 -26.28 0.91
CA SER A 118 -21.68 -26.55 2.19
C SER A 118 -21.09 -25.29 2.86
N CYS A 119 -21.11 -25.25 4.20
CA CYS A 119 -20.65 -24.11 5.01
C CYS A 119 -19.11 -23.90 5.06
N GLY A 120 -18.31 -24.80 4.47
CA GLY A 120 -16.85 -24.74 4.52
C GLY A 120 -16.17 -23.85 3.46
N ASN A 121 -16.93 -23.08 2.68
CA ASN A 121 -16.39 -22.18 1.66
C ASN A 121 -16.09 -20.75 2.16
N SER A 122 -16.42 -20.44 3.42
CA SER A 122 -16.14 -19.12 3.99
C SER A 122 -14.63 -18.92 4.20
N ARG A 123 -14.14 -17.72 3.86
CA ARG A 123 -12.75 -17.31 4.03
C ARG A 123 -12.71 -16.14 4.99
N PHE A 124 -11.98 -16.30 6.09
CA PHE A 124 -11.79 -15.24 7.06
C PHE A 124 -10.83 -14.18 6.52
N GLY A 125 -11.27 -12.92 6.56
CA GLY A 125 -10.41 -11.76 6.30
C GLY A 125 -9.76 -11.25 7.58
N CYS A 126 -8.75 -10.39 7.43
CA CYS A 126 -8.27 -9.57 8.54
C CYS A 126 -8.93 -8.19 8.47
N TRP A 127 -9.07 -7.55 9.64
CA TRP A 127 -9.63 -6.20 9.77
C TRP A 127 -8.80 -5.11 9.04
N THR A 128 -7.61 -5.44 8.55
CA THR A 128 -6.77 -4.55 7.73
C THR A 128 -6.81 -4.87 6.23
N CYS A 129 -7.49 -5.94 5.79
CA CYS A 129 -7.45 -6.38 4.40
C CYS A 129 -8.34 -5.54 3.49
N THR A 130 -7.70 -4.76 2.61
CA THR A 130 -8.36 -3.95 1.57
C THR A 130 -8.37 -4.62 0.19
N VAL A 131 -7.84 -5.84 0.07
CA VAL A 131 -7.76 -6.57 -1.22
C VAL A 131 -9.14 -7.00 -1.72
N VAL A 132 -10.04 -7.35 -0.81
CA VAL A 132 -11.43 -7.70 -1.13
C VAL A 132 -12.30 -6.45 -1.08
N THR A 133 -13.46 -6.43 -1.76
CA THR A 133 -14.37 -5.29 -1.68
C THR A 133 -15.16 -5.28 -0.38
N LYS A 134 -15.66 -6.45 0.04
CA LYS A 134 -16.43 -6.64 1.28
C LYS A 134 -15.96 -7.88 2.03
N ASP A 135 -15.91 -7.78 3.35
CA ASP A 135 -15.64 -8.93 4.23
C ASP A 135 -16.96 -9.62 4.60
N LYS A 136 -17.39 -10.56 3.75
CA LYS A 136 -18.63 -11.32 3.96
C LYS A 136 -18.59 -12.19 5.20
N ALA A 137 -17.41 -12.64 5.62
CA ALA A 137 -17.26 -13.50 6.79
C ALA A 137 -17.50 -12.69 8.06
N MET A 138 -16.86 -11.53 8.20
CA MET A 138 -17.07 -10.62 9.33
C MET A 138 -18.51 -10.08 9.37
N GLU A 139 -19.09 -9.71 8.21
CA GLU A 139 -20.50 -9.33 8.13
C GLU A 139 -21.46 -10.44 8.61
N SER A 140 -21.14 -11.71 8.32
CA SER A 140 -21.96 -12.85 8.73
C SER A 140 -21.81 -13.15 10.23
N LEU A 141 -20.57 -13.09 10.76
CA LEU A 141 -20.30 -13.24 12.19
C LEU A 141 -21.06 -12.20 13.02
N ILE A 142 -21.05 -10.93 12.59
CA ILE A 142 -21.79 -9.86 13.25
C ILE A 142 -23.30 -10.16 13.26
N LYS A 143 -23.86 -10.62 12.14
CA LYS A 143 -25.28 -10.99 12.05
C LYS A 143 -25.65 -12.18 12.94
N ASN A 144 -24.70 -13.07 13.18
CA ASN A 144 -24.88 -14.28 13.98
C ASN A 144 -24.53 -14.10 15.47
N GLY A 145 -24.31 -12.86 15.93
CA GLY A 145 -24.20 -12.52 17.35
C GLY A 145 -22.86 -11.93 17.78
N GLU A 146 -21.84 -11.91 16.90
CA GLU A 146 -20.52 -11.33 17.18
C GLU A 146 -20.51 -9.81 16.92
N GLU A 147 -21.47 -9.08 17.50
CA GLU A 147 -21.67 -7.63 17.25
C GLU A 147 -20.45 -6.78 17.64
N TRP A 148 -19.64 -7.25 18.59
CA TRP A 148 -18.41 -6.58 19.01
C TRP A 148 -17.39 -6.40 17.88
N MET A 149 -17.48 -7.17 16.79
CA MET A 149 -16.62 -6.99 15.62
C MET A 149 -17.04 -5.80 14.73
N SER A 150 -18.20 -5.18 14.97
CA SER A 150 -18.73 -4.07 14.16
C SER A 150 -17.79 -2.87 14.01
N PRO A 151 -17.08 -2.40 15.06
CA PRO A 151 -16.09 -1.33 14.91
C PRO A 151 -14.92 -1.72 14.00
N LEU A 152 -14.48 -2.99 14.05
CA LEU A 152 -13.39 -3.50 13.20
C LEU A 152 -13.81 -3.55 11.72
N LEU A 153 -15.06 -3.96 11.46
CA LEU A 153 -15.61 -3.96 10.10
C LEU A 153 -15.69 -2.53 9.52
N LYS A 154 -16.16 -1.56 10.33
CA LYS A 154 -16.23 -0.15 9.92
C LYS A 154 -14.85 0.41 9.62
N TYR A 155 -13.88 0.15 10.49
CA TYR A 155 -12.50 0.59 10.29
C TYR A 155 -11.89 -0.02 9.03
N ARG A 156 -12.13 -1.32 8.80
CA ARG A 156 -11.73 -2.02 7.57
C ARG A 156 -12.33 -1.39 6.32
N ASP A 157 -13.62 -1.06 6.36
CA ASP A 157 -14.33 -0.44 5.24
C ASP A 157 -13.88 0.99 4.98
N LEU A 158 -13.52 1.74 6.03
CA LEU A 158 -12.85 3.04 5.91
C LEU A 158 -11.51 2.90 5.17
N LEU A 159 -10.67 1.94 5.56
CA LEU A 159 -9.41 1.68 4.85
C LEU A 159 -9.66 1.32 3.39
N ALA A 160 -10.62 0.44 3.11
CA ALA A 160 -10.97 0.06 1.74
C ALA A 160 -11.48 1.26 0.91
N PHE A 161 -12.34 2.10 1.50
CA PHE A 161 -12.87 3.32 0.88
C PHE A 161 -11.75 4.28 0.42
N THR A 162 -10.68 4.40 1.21
CA THR A 162 -9.53 5.27 0.89
C THR A 162 -8.66 4.72 -0.26
N THR A 163 -8.81 3.43 -0.60
CA THR A 163 -8.08 2.80 -1.70
C THR A 163 -8.79 2.90 -3.04
N ASP A 164 -10.06 3.30 -3.06
CA ASP A 164 -10.83 3.55 -4.27
C ASP A 164 -10.16 4.67 -5.11
N PRO A 165 -9.87 4.44 -6.40
CA PRO A 165 -9.31 5.46 -7.29
C PRO A 165 -9.98 6.84 -7.23
N VAL A 166 -11.28 6.91 -6.97
CA VAL A 166 -12.02 8.19 -6.89
C VAL A 166 -11.61 9.02 -5.67
N ASN A 167 -11.26 8.35 -4.57
CA ASN A 167 -10.98 8.99 -3.29
C ASN A 167 -9.49 9.20 -3.03
N LYS A 168 -8.60 8.63 -3.85
CA LYS A 168 -7.15 8.63 -3.59
C LYS A 168 -6.59 10.04 -3.43
N ASP A 169 -7.02 10.98 -4.26
CA ASP A 169 -6.50 12.35 -4.25
C ASP A 169 -6.89 13.11 -2.99
N THR A 170 -7.98 12.70 -2.32
CA THR A 170 -8.37 13.25 -1.01
C THR A 170 -7.46 12.75 0.11
N PHE A 171 -7.15 11.45 0.14
CA PHE A 171 -6.45 10.82 1.26
C PHE A 171 -4.93 10.75 1.10
N ARG A 172 -4.41 10.85 -0.12
CA ARG A 172 -3.00 10.66 -0.44
C ARG A 172 -2.34 11.95 -0.87
N ASN A 173 -1.10 12.10 -0.45
CA ASN A 173 -0.22 13.19 -0.82
C ASN A 173 0.05 13.14 -2.33
N TYR A 174 0.00 14.28 -3.02
CA TYR A 174 0.31 14.36 -4.46
C TYR A 174 1.81 14.16 -4.74
N LYS A 175 2.68 14.30 -3.73
CA LYS A 175 4.12 14.02 -3.79
C LYS A 175 4.41 12.58 -3.43
N ARG A 176 5.23 11.88 -4.22
CA ARG A 176 5.77 10.57 -3.83
C ARG A 176 6.73 10.71 -2.64
N ARG A 177 7.17 9.60 -2.03
CA ARG A 177 8.21 9.60 -0.97
C ARG A 177 9.56 10.19 -1.41
N THR A 178 9.74 10.45 -2.71
CA THR A 178 10.90 11.19 -3.24
C THR A 178 10.77 12.71 -3.05
N GLY A 179 9.63 13.21 -2.58
CA GLY A 179 9.33 14.65 -2.47
C GLY A 179 8.92 15.29 -3.78
N LYS A 180 8.61 14.52 -4.83
CA LYS A 180 8.26 15.02 -6.16
C LYS A 180 6.89 14.56 -6.63
N VAL A 181 6.23 15.41 -7.41
CA VAL A 181 5.03 15.07 -8.16
C VAL A 181 5.44 14.27 -9.39
N SER A 182 4.78 13.14 -9.62
CA SER A 182 5.02 12.32 -10.81
C SER A 182 3.71 12.16 -11.55
N TYR A 183 3.75 12.23 -12.87
CA TYR A 183 2.58 12.06 -13.73
C TYR A 183 2.52 10.65 -14.30
N GLN A 184 1.31 10.17 -14.57
CA GLN A 184 1.12 8.89 -15.27
C GLN A 184 1.66 9.00 -16.70
N TYR A 185 2.22 7.88 -17.20
CA TYR A 185 2.60 7.77 -18.60
C TYR A 185 1.34 7.86 -19.48
N ALA A 186 1.43 8.55 -20.61
CA ALA A 186 0.35 8.60 -21.58
C ALA A 186 0.02 7.19 -22.07
N LYS A 187 -1.26 6.79 -22.03
CA LYS A 187 -1.70 5.57 -22.69
C LYS A 187 -1.96 5.87 -24.17
N GLU A 188 -1.75 4.89 -25.04
CA GLU A 188 -2.03 5.03 -26.49
C GLU A 188 -3.48 5.42 -26.80
N SER A 189 -4.40 5.25 -25.84
CA SER A 189 -5.81 5.59 -25.93
C SER A 189 -6.17 7.02 -25.49
N ASP A 190 -5.22 7.80 -24.96
CA ASP A 190 -5.52 9.13 -24.42
C ASP A 190 -5.50 10.19 -25.54
N GLU A 191 -6.46 11.12 -25.51
CA GLU A 191 -6.51 12.22 -26.47
C GLU A 191 -5.25 13.11 -26.37
N PRO A 192 -4.71 13.62 -27.50
CA PRO A 192 -3.60 14.55 -27.48
C PRO A 192 -4.00 15.82 -26.71
N GLY A 193 -3.47 15.99 -25.50
CA GLY A 193 -3.74 17.14 -24.63
C GLY A 193 -4.58 16.86 -23.38
N ALA A 194 -4.97 15.61 -23.12
CA ALA A 194 -5.62 15.26 -21.86
C ALA A 194 -4.69 15.54 -20.64
N GLU A 195 -5.22 16.20 -19.62
CA GLU A 195 -4.52 16.42 -18.36
C GLU A 195 -4.11 15.08 -17.75
N ARG A 196 -2.80 14.90 -17.59
CA ARG A 196 -2.26 13.67 -17.02
C ARG A 196 -2.52 13.67 -15.53
N LYS A 197 -3.21 12.65 -15.03
CA LYS A 197 -3.35 12.47 -13.58
C LYS A 197 -1.98 12.24 -12.95
N HIS A 198 -1.73 12.89 -11.82
CA HIS A 198 -0.55 12.60 -11.02
C HIS A 198 -0.67 11.20 -10.37
N VAL A 199 0.45 10.65 -9.96
CA VAL A 199 0.50 9.37 -9.25
C VAL A 199 0.50 9.66 -7.75
N PRO A 200 -0.51 9.17 -7.01
CA PRO A 200 -0.64 9.48 -5.61
C PRO A 200 0.51 8.87 -4.80
N GLY A 201 0.98 9.64 -3.83
CA GLY A 201 2.00 9.30 -2.86
C GLY A 201 1.47 8.62 -1.60
N PRO A 202 2.17 8.76 -0.46
CA PRO A 202 1.73 8.20 0.82
C PRO A 202 0.45 8.89 1.35
N TYR A 203 -0.19 8.31 2.35
CA TYR A 203 -1.31 8.97 3.04
C TYR A 203 -0.86 10.25 3.75
N TRP A 204 -1.67 11.30 3.71
CA TRP A 204 -1.41 12.53 4.47
C TRP A 204 -1.23 12.22 5.96
N LEU A 205 -0.32 12.92 6.63
CA LEU A 205 -0.03 12.69 8.04
C LEU A 205 -1.28 12.83 8.92
N LYS A 206 -2.13 13.84 8.65
CA LYS A 206 -3.40 14.06 9.36
C LYS A 206 -4.32 12.82 9.38
N TYR A 207 -4.41 12.09 8.27
CA TYR A 207 -5.25 10.89 8.19
C TYR A 207 -4.60 9.72 8.92
N ARG A 208 -3.27 9.59 8.84
CA ARG A 208 -2.52 8.58 9.62
C ARG A 208 -2.72 8.78 11.12
N GLN A 209 -2.66 10.03 11.60
CA GLN A 209 -2.94 10.40 12.99
C GLN A 209 -4.37 10.08 13.38
N GLN A 210 -5.35 10.49 12.55
CA GLN A 210 -6.76 10.22 12.79
C GLN A 210 -7.05 8.71 12.89
N TRP A 211 -6.57 7.91 11.94
CA TRP A 211 -6.82 6.48 11.92
C TRP A 211 -6.10 5.74 13.05
N LEU A 212 -4.90 6.17 13.42
CA LEU A 212 -4.24 5.61 14.60
C LEU A 212 -5.05 5.89 15.86
N LYS A 213 -5.55 7.12 16.04
CA LYS A 213 -6.41 7.46 17.17
C LYS A 213 -7.66 6.59 17.20
N GLU A 214 -8.37 6.49 16.08
CA GLU A 214 -9.57 5.65 15.95
C GLU A 214 -9.27 4.18 16.27
N LEU A 215 -8.12 3.66 15.82
CA LEU A 215 -7.70 2.29 16.12
C LEU A 215 -7.47 2.06 17.63
N LEU A 216 -6.81 3.00 18.31
CA LEU A 216 -6.55 2.93 19.74
C LEU A 216 -7.86 3.06 20.55
N GLU A 217 -8.79 3.91 20.10
CA GLU A 217 -10.14 4.02 20.69
C GLU A 217 -10.92 2.72 20.55
N ILE A 218 -10.89 2.08 19.37
CA ILE A 218 -11.50 0.76 19.15
C ILE A 218 -10.89 -0.28 20.09
N GLU A 219 -9.55 -0.36 20.16
CA GLU A 219 -8.87 -1.31 21.05
C GLU A 219 -9.27 -1.10 22.52
N ARG A 220 -9.25 0.15 23.00
CA ARG A 220 -9.66 0.51 24.36
C ARG A 220 -11.11 0.09 24.64
N ASP A 221 -12.03 0.43 23.75
CA ASP A 221 -13.47 0.22 23.96
C ASP A 221 -13.82 -1.28 23.93
N LEU A 222 -13.18 -2.06 23.05
CA LEU A 222 -13.33 -3.52 23.03
C LEU A 222 -12.80 -4.16 24.32
N ASN A 223 -11.63 -3.74 24.80
CA ASN A 223 -11.09 -4.23 26.07
C ASN A 223 -11.98 -3.83 27.26
N ALA A 224 -12.56 -2.63 27.26
CA ALA A 224 -13.49 -2.18 28.30
C ALA A 224 -14.80 -2.99 28.31
N GLN A 225 -15.22 -3.52 27.16
CA GLN A 225 -16.36 -4.45 27.02
C GLN A 225 -16.02 -5.89 27.40
N GLY A 226 -14.76 -6.20 27.75
CA GLY A 226 -14.30 -7.52 28.17
C GLY A 226 -13.65 -8.35 27.05
N HIS A 227 -13.47 -7.79 25.85
CA HIS A 227 -12.77 -8.47 24.76
C HIS A 227 -11.27 -8.19 24.85
N THR A 228 -10.50 -9.11 25.44
CA THR A 228 -9.04 -8.98 25.53
C THR A 228 -8.39 -9.06 24.15
N ILE A 229 -8.02 -7.92 23.58
CA ILE A 229 -7.44 -7.82 22.24
C ILE A 229 -6.31 -6.79 22.19
N THR A 230 -5.32 -7.05 21.33
CA THR A 230 -4.27 -6.09 20.97
C THR A 230 -4.27 -5.94 19.45
N LEU A 231 -4.82 -4.83 18.98
CA LEU A 231 -4.88 -4.44 17.57
C LEU A 231 -3.55 -3.85 17.10
N ILE A 232 -2.82 -3.15 17.99
CA ILE A 232 -1.49 -2.62 17.71
C ILE A 232 -0.58 -2.76 18.92
N THR A 233 0.64 -3.21 18.67
CA THR A 233 1.62 -3.46 19.73
C THR A 233 2.41 -2.20 20.07
N LYS A 234 2.95 -2.14 21.30
CA LYS A 234 3.81 -1.03 21.74
C LYS A 234 5.02 -0.83 20.80
N PRO A 235 5.76 -1.88 20.38
CA PRO A 235 6.86 -1.72 19.42
C PRO A 235 6.42 -1.13 18.08
N GLU A 236 5.22 -1.48 17.58
CA GLU A 236 4.66 -0.88 16.37
C GLU A 236 4.36 0.60 16.56
N LEU A 237 3.84 1.03 17.71
CA LEU A 237 3.65 2.45 18.02
C LEU A 237 4.97 3.23 18.01
N HIS A 238 6.04 2.66 18.58
CA HIS A 238 7.37 3.25 18.49
C HIS A 238 7.87 3.36 17.04
N ALA A 239 7.67 2.31 16.24
CA ALA A 239 8.04 2.32 14.83
C ALA A 239 7.26 3.36 14.03
N ILE A 240 5.95 3.50 14.28
CA ILE A 240 5.11 4.52 13.65
C ILE A 240 5.60 5.93 14.01
N ARG A 241 5.91 6.20 15.28
CA ARG A 241 6.48 7.49 15.71
C ARG A 241 7.74 7.82 14.93
N GLN A 242 8.65 6.85 14.77
CA GLN A 242 9.87 7.04 14.00
C GLN A 242 9.63 7.30 12.51
N GLU A 243 8.68 6.59 11.89
CA GLU A 243 8.31 6.81 10.49
C GLU A 243 7.64 8.17 10.26
N TRP A 244 6.85 8.66 11.23
CA TRP A 244 6.20 9.98 11.15
C TRP A 244 7.20 11.11 11.33
N LEU A 245 8.08 11.01 12.34
CA LEU A 245 9.16 11.98 12.54
C LEU A 245 10.06 12.12 11.31
N LYS A 246 10.32 11.00 10.60
CA LYS A 246 11.22 10.95 9.44
C LYS A 246 10.48 10.96 8.10
N ASP A 247 9.21 11.35 8.09
CA ASP A 247 8.43 11.30 6.87
C ASP A 247 9.05 12.23 5.80
N PRO A 248 9.32 11.74 4.59
CA PRO A 248 10.03 12.53 3.58
C PRO A 248 9.19 13.65 2.98
N ASN A 249 7.89 13.72 3.25
CA ASN A 249 6.99 14.74 2.71
C ASN A 249 6.40 15.63 3.81
N GLU A 250 5.99 15.03 4.92
CA GLU A 250 5.33 15.67 6.06
C GLU A 250 5.92 15.15 7.39
N PRO A 251 7.17 15.52 7.74
CA PRO A 251 7.73 15.16 9.05
C PRO A 251 6.81 15.64 10.19
N ASP A 252 6.57 14.79 11.18
CA ASP A 252 5.75 15.14 12.35
C ASP A 252 6.56 15.93 13.40
N TRP A 253 6.86 17.20 13.12
CA TRP A 253 7.67 18.05 14.02
C TRP A 253 7.08 18.26 15.42
N TYR A 254 5.76 18.09 15.56
CA TYR A 254 5.07 18.21 16.85
C TYR A 254 5.14 16.94 17.68
N ASP A 255 5.65 15.84 17.12
CA ASP A 255 5.70 14.53 17.75
C ASP A 255 4.34 14.16 18.40
N THR A 256 3.32 14.07 17.55
CA THR A 256 1.91 14.02 18.00
C THR A 256 1.51 12.69 18.63
N LEU A 257 2.21 11.60 18.30
CA LEU A 257 1.81 10.24 18.68
C LEU A 257 1.73 10.04 20.21
N PRO A 258 2.73 10.47 21.02
CA PRO A 258 2.58 10.51 22.48
C PRO A 258 1.30 11.20 22.97
N GLY A 259 0.96 12.36 22.38
CA GLY A 259 -0.26 13.10 22.72
C GLY A 259 -1.53 12.31 22.40
N ILE A 260 -1.60 11.69 21.22
CA ILE A 260 -2.71 10.81 20.82
C ILE A 260 -2.87 9.66 21.80
N TYR A 261 -1.77 9.00 22.16
CA TYR A 261 -1.81 7.87 23.09
C TYR A 261 -2.30 8.28 24.48
N ARG A 262 -1.79 9.40 25.01
CA ARG A 262 -2.22 9.96 26.29
C ARG A 262 -3.70 10.37 26.28
N GLU A 263 -4.18 10.93 25.17
CA GLU A 263 -5.59 11.28 25.03
C GLU A 263 -6.50 10.05 25.15
N VAL A 264 -6.14 8.94 24.49
CA VAL A 264 -6.97 7.72 24.47
C VAL A 264 -6.88 6.94 25.78
N TYR A 265 -5.68 6.74 26.31
CA TYR A 265 -5.42 5.84 27.44
C TYR A 265 -5.18 6.54 28.79
N GLN A 266 -5.06 7.87 28.81
CA GLN A 266 -4.79 8.67 30.03
C GLN A 266 -3.50 8.25 30.76
N GLN A 267 -2.56 7.64 30.03
CA GLN A 267 -1.24 7.23 30.49
C GLN A 267 -0.25 7.37 29.33
N ASP A 268 1.05 7.35 29.65
CA ASP A 268 2.12 7.36 28.66
C ASP A 268 2.79 5.99 28.53
N LEU A 269 3.30 5.71 27.33
CA LEU A 269 4.27 4.64 27.12
C LEU A 269 5.66 5.13 27.53
N ASP A 270 6.59 4.17 27.66
CA ASP A 270 8.02 4.46 27.83
C ASP A 270 8.61 4.96 26.51
N TRP A 271 8.21 6.18 26.14
CA TRP A 271 8.63 6.85 24.92
C TRP A 271 10.13 7.06 24.93
N VAL A 272 10.83 6.51 23.94
CA VAL A 272 12.25 6.82 23.72
C VAL A 272 12.37 8.34 23.51
N VAL A 273 13.01 9.00 24.46
CA VAL A 273 13.42 10.41 24.36
C VAL A 273 14.83 10.39 23.77
N ASP A 274 15.00 11.10 22.68
CA ASP A 274 16.33 11.31 22.10
C ASP A 274 16.87 12.59 22.73
N ASP A 275 17.96 12.48 23.48
CA ASP A 275 18.62 13.59 24.19
C ASP A 275 19.32 14.59 23.25
N GLN A 276 19.32 14.34 21.94
CA GLN A 276 19.81 15.30 20.96
C GLN A 276 18.83 16.48 20.86
N SER A 277 19.35 17.70 20.77
CA SER A 277 18.57 18.94 20.56
C SER A 277 17.75 18.83 19.28
N ARG A 278 16.54 18.27 19.40
CA ARG A 278 15.62 18.15 18.28
C ARG A 278 14.97 19.48 18.04
N PHE A 279 14.83 19.79 16.76
CA PHE A 279 13.90 20.79 16.26
C PHE A 279 12.50 20.48 16.80
N ASP A 280 11.95 21.35 17.63
CA ASP A 280 10.70 21.10 18.36
C ASP A 280 9.49 21.85 17.78
N ALA A 281 8.31 21.65 18.37
CA ALA A 281 7.08 22.31 17.97
C ALA A 281 7.18 23.84 18.00
N SER A 282 7.91 24.40 18.97
CA SER A 282 8.06 25.84 19.14
C SER A 282 8.99 26.43 18.07
N ASP A 283 10.04 25.70 17.69
CA ASP A 283 10.89 26.04 16.56
C ASP A 283 10.11 26.01 15.23
N ALA A 284 9.22 25.02 15.07
CA ALA A 284 8.36 24.90 13.90
C ALA A 284 7.43 26.11 13.75
N ASP A 285 6.74 26.48 14.82
CA ASP A 285 5.86 27.66 14.86
C ASP A 285 6.62 28.96 14.57
N LEU A 286 7.80 29.12 15.17
CA LEU A 286 8.65 30.29 14.96
C LEU A 286 9.09 30.40 13.49
N LEU A 287 9.50 29.28 12.87
CA LEU A 287 9.89 29.29 11.45
C LEU A 287 8.72 29.61 10.53
N VAL A 288 7.52 29.12 10.83
CA VAL A 288 6.31 29.50 10.06
C VAL A 288 6.08 31.00 10.13
N GLN A 289 6.23 31.61 11.31
CA GLN A 289 6.08 33.06 11.47
C GLN A 289 7.17 33.85 10.74
N ILE A 290 8.43 33.41 10.81
CA ILE A 290 9.55 34.09 10.15
C ILE A 290 9.42 33.98 8.62
N ALA A 291 9.09 32.78 8.12
CA ALA A 291 9.00 32.51 6.69
C ALA A 291 7.90 33.33 5.99
N GLN A 292 6.84 33.78 6.69
CA GLN A 292 5.84 34.69 6.12
C GLN A 292 6.44 36.01 5.59
N GLY A 293 7.61 36.42 6.09
CA GLY A 293 8.33 37.60 5.61
C GLY A 293 9.25 37.36 4.40
N PHE A 294 9.36 36.12 3.92
CA PHE A 294 10.30 35.71 2.88
C PHE A 294 9.61 34.83 1.83
N ASP A 295 10.12 34.83 0.60
CA ASP A 295 9.63 33.95 -0.48
C ASP A 295 10.22 32.53 -0.34
N VAL A 296 9.97 31.89 0.82
CA VAL A 296 10.47 30.54 1.14
C VAL A 296 9.40 29.70 1.81
N VAL A 297 9.36 28.42 1.45
CA VAL A 297 8.44 27.45 2.04
C VAL A 297 8.98 27.00 3.42
N PRO A 298 8.25 27.20 4.53
CA PRO A 298 8.75 26.89 5.88
C PRO A 298 9.26 25.45 6.03
N GLU A 299 8.54 24.49 5.45
CA GLU A 299 8.83 23.05 5.53
C GLU A 299 10.17 22.69 4.87
N MET A 300 10.56 23.43 3.83
CA MET A 300 11.88 23.28 3.20
C MET A 300 12.99 23.68 4.16
N VAL A 301 12.82 24.82 4.85
CA VAL A 301 13.80 25.34 5.81
C VAL A 301 13.94 24.40 7.00
N MET A 302 12.81 23.89 7.52
CA MET A 302 12.79 22.90 8.60
C MET A 302 13.63 21.67 8.24
N LYS A 303 13.46 21.10 7.05
CA LYS A 303 14.27 19.96 6.61
C LYS A 303 15.76 20.27 6.43
N LEU A 304 16.09 21.48 6.01
CA LEU A 304 17.50 21.89 5.89
C LEU A 304 18.17 21.97 7.27
N ILE A 305 17.45 22.49 8.26
CA ILE A 305 17.92 22.53 9.65
C ILE A 305 18.06 21.12 10.22
N GLU A 306 17.05 20.26 10.01
CA GLU A 306 17.12 18.85 10.45
C GLU A 306 18.30 18.10 9.82
N LEU A 307 18.59 18.36 8.54
CA LEU A 307 19.77 17.80 7.88
C LEU A 307 21.06 18.28 8.55
N GLU A 308 21.16 19.55 8.92
CA GLU A 308 22.35 20.09 9.62
C GLU A 308 22.49 19.49 11.03
N VAL A 309 21.40 19.40 11.80
CA VAL A 309 21.39 18.79 13.13
C VAL A 309 21.79 17.31 13.05
N SER A 310 21.31 16.57 12.04
CA SER A 310 21.69 15.15 11.85
C SER A 310 23.19 14.95 11.55
N MET A 311 23.90 16.02 11.18
CA MET A 311 25.33 16.03 10.86
C MET A 311 26.18 16.62 11.98
N GLU A 312 25.55 17.07 13.07
CA GLU A 312 26.23 17.60 14.24
C GLU A 312 27.03 16.49 14.95
N GLY A 313 28.23 16.82 15.43
CA GLY A 313 29.12 15.85 16.08
C GLY A 313 29.86 14.87 15.14
N LEU A 314 29.53 14.82 13.84
CA LEU A 314 30.26 14.00 12.87
C LEU A 314 31.55 14.67 12.41
N SER A 315 32.68 13.98 12.54
CA SER A 315 34.00 14.47 12.11
C SER A 315 34.16 14.60 10.59
N ARG A 316 33.31 13.93 9.80
CA ARG A 316 33.29 14.01 8.33
C ARG A 316 31.85 14.10 7.83
N ARG A 317 31.50 15.22 7.19
CA ARG A 317 30.17 15.51 6.60
C ARG A 317 30.09 15.05 5.14
N GLN A 318 30.40 13.79 4.88
CA GLN A 318 30.43 13.27 3.51
C GLN A 318 29.01 13.20 2.91
N GLY A 319 28.83 13.69 1.69
CA GLY A 319 27.54 13.64 0.97
C GLY A 319 26.51 14.68 1.41
N ILE A 320 26.88 15.68 2.23
CA ILE A 320 25.95 16.73 2.68
C ILE A 320 25.40 17.56 1.52
N PHE A 321 26.24 17.92 0.54
CA PHE A 321 25.81 18.68 -0.64
C PHE A 321 24.84 17.89 -1.52
N ASP A 322 25.00 16.57 -1.62
CA ASP A 322 24.07 15.72 -2.37
C ASP A 322 22.71 15.66 -1.67
N LYS A 323 22.70 15.58 -0.33
CA LYS A 323 21.47 15.61 0.48
C LYS A 323 20.78 16.98 0.41
N LEU A 324 21.53 18.07 0.56
CA LEU A 324 21.03 19.44 0.38
C LEU A 324 20.41 19.61 -1.01
N GLY A 325 21.15 19.21 -2.05
CA GLY A 325 20.66 19.24 -3.43
C GLY A 325 19.42 18.39 -3.63
N THR A 326 19.26 17.29 -2.89
CA THR A 326 18.05 16.45 -2.95
C THR A 326 16.86 17.18 -2.35
N ILE A 327 17.01 17.82 -1.17
CA ILE A 327 15.95 18.61 -0.50
C ILE A 327 15.52 19.79 -1.37
N LEU A 328 16.47 20.55 -1.92
CA LEU A 328 16.19 21.70 -2.77
C LEU A 328 15.54 21.33 -4.10
N LYS A 329 15.73 20.09 -4.57
CA LYS A 329 15.07 19.57 -5.79
C LYS A 329 13.68 19.01 -5.53
N GLN A 330 13.20 18.93 -4.28
CA GLN A 330 11.84 18.51 -3.99
C GLN A 330 10.84 19.58 -4.43
N ASP A 331 9.62 19.16 -4.69
CA ASP A 331 8.52 20.07 -5.01
C ASP A 331 7.92 20.58 -3.68
N TRP A 332 7.96 21.90 -3.48
CA TRP A 332 7.50 22.58 -2.28
C TRP A 332 6.28 23.45 -2.61
N GLY A 333 5.39 23.64 -1.62
CA GLY A 333 4.14 24.37 -1.80
C GLY A 333 2.97 23.50 -2.28
N THR A 334 1.93 24.17 -2.76
CA THR A 334 0.66 23.57 -3.19
C THR A 334 0.78 22.89 -4.56
N LEU A 335 -0.15 21.98 -4.87
CA LEU A 335 -0.18 21.30 -6.17
C LEU A 335 -0.26 22.30 -7.33
N GLU A 336 -1.08 23.33 -7.20
CA GLU A 336 -1.27 24.37 -8.22
C GLU A 336 0.03 25.16 -8.48
N GLU A 337 0.74 25.55 -7.42
CA GLU A 337 2.03 26.26 -7.54
C GLU A 337 3.08 25.38 -8.21
N ILE A 338 3.13 24.09 -7.86
CA ILE A 338 4.06 23.13 -8.45
C ILE A 338 3.76 22.93 -9.94
N GLU A 339 2.48 22.78 -10.31
CA GLU A 339 2.05 22.66 -11.70
C GLU A 339 2.40 23.91 -12.51
N GLN A 340 2.16 25.10 -11.96
CA GLN A 340 2.52 26.37 -12.62
C GLN A 340 4.03 26.50 -12.81
N GLN A 341 4.83 26.13 -11.81
CA GLN A 341 6.29 26.13 -11.91
C GLN A 341 6.77 25.15 -12.97
N GLN A 342 6.21 23.94 -13.02
CA GLN A 342 6.57 22.93 -14.03
C GLN A 342 6.16 23.35 -15.44
N VAL A 343 4.98 23.93 -15.64
CA VAL A 343 4.56 24.48 -16.94
C VAL A 343 5.48 25.62 -17.36
N THR A 344 5.89 26.48 -16.42
CA THR A 344 6.82 27.57 -16.70
C THR A 344 8.21 27.04 -17.09
N LEU A 345 8.69 26.01 -16.41
CA LEU A 345 9.96 25.34 -16.73
C LEU A 345 9.88 24.62 -18.09
N GLN A 346 8.77 23.95 -18.41
CA GLN A 346 8.54 23.35 -19.73
C GLN A 346 8.53 24.41 -20.83
N LYS A 347 7.78 25.50 -20.65
CA LYS A 347 7.76 26.62 -21.61
C LYS A 347 9.14 27.26 -21.78
N ARG A 348 9.94 27.35 -20.72
CA ARG A 348 11.34 27.83 -20.79
C ARG A 348 12.21 26.85 -21.56
N ASN A 349 12.15 25.55 -21.25
CA ASN A 349 12.91 24.53 -21.98
C ASN A 349 12.52 24.45 -23.46
N GLU A 350 11.22 24.50 -23.78
CA GLU A 350 10.73 24.55 -25.18
C GLU A 350 11.23 25.81 -25.88
N ARG A 351 11.18 26.97 -25.21
CA ARG A 351 11.76 28.21 -25.74
C ARG A 351 13.25 28.07 -25.98
N ASP A 352 14.00 27.50 -25.05
CA ASP A 352 15.45 27.32 -25.17
C ASP A 352 15.81 26.34 -26.30
N ILE A 353 15.04 25.27 -26.49
CA ILE A 353 15.21 24.32 -27.61
C ILE A 353 14.90 25.01 -28.95
N HIS A 354 13.80 25.75 -29.03
CA HIS A 354 13.42 26.45 -30.26
C HIS A 354 14.20 27.75 -30.49
N GLN A 355 15.00 28.23 -29.53
CA GLN A 355 15.80 29.44 -29.67
C GLN A 355 16.84 29.32 -30.80
N GLU A 356 17.45 28.14 -30.96
CA GLU A 356 18.38 27.85 -32.07
C GLU A 356 17.66 27.82 -33.43
N GLU A 357 16.46 27.24 -33.50
CA GLU A 357 15.66 27.26 -34.73
C GLU A 357 15.16 28.67 -35.08
N ILE A 358 14.72 29.44 -34.08
CA ILE A 358 14.28 30.82 -34.24
C ILE A 358 15.43 31.69 -34.75
N THR A 359 16.60 31.64 -34.11
CA THR A 359 17.79 32.40 -34.55
C THR A 359 18.24 32.00 -35.95
N LYS A 360 18.16 30.71 -36.32
CA LYS A 360 18.43 30.25 -37.68
C LYS A 360 17.44 30.83 -38.70
N LEU A 361 16.14 30.76 -38.41
CA LEU A 361 15.09 31.29 -39.27
C LEU A 361 15.21 32.82 -39.40
N GLU A 362 15.52 33.53 -38.33
CA GLU A 362 15.75 34.98 -38.34
C GLU A 362 16.95 35.37 -39.21
N ALA A 363 18.05 34.59 -39.16
CA ALA A 363 19.21 34.79 -40.02
C ALA A 363 18.86 34.56 -41.50
N GLU A 364 18.11 33.50 -41.82
CA GLU A 364 17.62 33.24 -43.17
C GLU A 364 16.70 34.36 -43.67
N LEU A 365 15.84 34.89 -42.80
CA LEU A 365 14.90 35.97 -43.10
C LEU A 365 15.65 37.29 -43.37
N GLN A 366 16.71 37.60 -42.62
CA GLN A 366 17.58 38.75 -42.90
C GLN A 366 18.31 38.63 -44.24
N VAL A 367 18.76 37.43 -44.60
CA VAL A 367 19.41 37.19 -45.90
C VAL A 367 18.40 37.40 -47.04
N LEU A 368 17.18 36.91 -46.88
CA LEU A 368 16.11 37.12 -47.86
C LEU A 368 15.71 38.59 -47.97
N GLN A 369 15.59 39.30 -46.85
CA GLN A 369 15.30 40.73 -46.83
C GLN A 369 16.40 41.54 -47.55
N ARG A 370 17.68 41.24 -47.32
CA ARG A 370 18.78 41.90 -48.06
C ARG A 370 18.68 41.62 -49.56
N ARG A 371 18.42 40.38 -49.95
CA ARG A 371 18.25 40.03 -51.38
C ARG A 371 17.07 40.76 -52.03
N ILE A 372 15.98 40.98 -51.29
CA ILE A 372 14.82 41.75 -51.78
C ILE A 372 15.20 43.23 -51.94
N VAL A 373 15.94 43.80 -50.99
CA VAL A 373 16.43 45.19 -51.08
C VAL A 373 17.38 45.36 -52.26
N ASP A 374 18.37 44.48 -52.42
CA ASP A 374 19.32 44.49 -53.54
C ASP A 374 18.59 44.35 -54.91
N ALA A 375 17.57 43.49 -54.98
CA ALA A 375 16.75 43.33 -56.17
C ALA A 375 15.88 44.57 -56.45
N SER A 376 15.40 45.26 -55.41
CA SER A 376 14.64 46.50 -55.54
C SER A 376 15.52 47.68 -55.99
N GLU A 377 16.74 47.82 -55.48
CA GLU A 377 17.71 48.84 -55.93
C GLU A 377 18.16 48.60 -57.38
N SER A 378 18.36 47.33 -57.76
CA SER A 378 18.67 46.95 -59.14
C SER A 378 17.51 47.26 -60.11
N SER A 379 16.26 47.22 -59.65
CA SER A 379 15.09 47.57 -60.46
C SER A 379 14.88 49.08 -60.63
N VAL A 380 15.34 49.90 -59.66
CA VAL A 380 15.30 51.37 -59.75
C VAL A 380 16.35 51.88 -60.76
N LEU A 381 17.54 51.26 -60.80
CA LEU A 381 18.58 51.60 -61.78
C LEU A 381 18.19 51.30 -63.24
N ILE A 382 17.30 50.34 -63.47
CA ILE A 382 16.78 50.01 -64.81
C ILE A 382 15.61 50.93 -65.20
N GLY A 383 14.99 51.63 -64.24
CA GLY A 383 13.88 52.57 -64.45
C GLY A 383 14.29 53.97 -64.90
N GLU A 384 15.55 54.38 -64.71
CA GLU A 384 16.05 55.71 -65.10
C GLU A 384 16.67 55.75 -66.52
N GLU A 385 16.73 54.63 -67.24
CA GLU A 385 17.21 54.55 -68.64
C GLU A 385 16.09 54.41 -69.69
N LYS A 386 14.91 55.00 -69.47
CA LYS A 386 13.88 55.13 -70.53
C LYS A 386 13.35 56.54 -70.72
#